data_AF-A0A0G0BY34-F1
#
_entry.id   AF-A0A0G0BY34-F1
#
_cell.length_a   1.000
_cell.length_b   1.000
_cell.length_c   1.000
_cell.angle_alpha   90.00
_cell.angle_beta   90.00
_cell.angle_gamma   90.00
#
_symmetry.space_group_name_H-M   'P 1'
#
loop_
_entity.id
_entity.type
_entity.pdbx_description
1 polymer ?
#
loop_
_entity_poly.entity_id
_entity_poly.type
_entity_poly.pdbx_seq_one_letter_code
_entity_poly.pdbx_strand_id
1 'polypeptide(L)'
;MIRKVTNDIELNDILEIHKQCILETNSLYYETNVIKEWLSTITIENIKEQLDKSTWIVYIRDNILGFAQYSLKDKSIFQIQVHPNYQGKSIGKEIYKYIEDDFRKENTEYISIYSTLNAIPFYKSLGFEYIKDIYFPLENEKIRMIEMRKYI
;
A
#
# COMPACT_ATOMS: atom_id res chain seq x y z
N MET A 1 8.71 2.72 -15.31
CA MET A 1 9.63 1.66 -14.83
C MET A 1 9.28 1.34 -13.40
N ILE A 2 9.28 0.06 -13.02
CA ILE A 2 9.17 -0.37 -11.62
C ILE A 2 10.52 -0.91 -11.18
N ARG A 3 10.99 -0.51 -10.00
CA ARG A 3 12.19 -1.09 -9.38
C ARG A 3 12.14 -0.99 -7.85
N LYS A 4 13.05 -1.69 -7.18
CA LYS A 4 13.26 -1.55 -5.74
C LYS A 4 13.71 -0.13 -5.37
N VAL A 5 13.38 0.28 -4.14
CA VAL A 5 13.93 1.49 -3.51
C VAL A 5 15.44 1.32 -3.33
N THR A 6 16.21 2.39 -3.57
CA THR A 6 17.68 2.34 -3.65
C THR A 6 18.40 3.40 -2.84
N ASN A 7 17.72 4.49 -2.43
CA ASN A 7 18.37 5.58 -1.69
C ASN A 7 17.38 6.40 -0.85
N ASP A 8 17.93 7.22 0.04
CA ASP A 8 17.18 8.03 1.01
C ASP A 8 16.33 9.15 0.38
N ILE A 9 16.69 9.67 -0.81
CA ILE A 9 15.92 10.74 -1.48
C ILE A 9 14.53 10.21 -1.84
N GLU A 10 14.46 8.96 -2.30
CA GLU A 10 13.20 8.29 -2.66
C GLU A 10 12.28 8.11 -1.44
N LEU A 11 12.84 8.04 -0.22
CA LEU A 11 12.04 7.91 0.99
C LEU A 11 11.22 9.16 1.26
N ASN A 12 11.73 10.34 0.89
CA ASN A 12 10.97 11.59 0.99
C ASN A 12 9.79 11.61 0.00
N ASP A 13 10.01 11.16 -1.24
CA ASP A 13 8.93 11.06 -2.23
C ASP A 13 7.86 10.05 -1.78
N ILE A 14 8.28 8.91 -1.23
CA ILE A 14 7.37 7.89 -0.65
C ILE A 14 6.58 8.48 0.52
N LEU A 15 7.24 9.18 1.43
CA LEU A 15 6.62 9.84 2.58
C LEU A 15 5.55 10.84 2.13
N GLU A 16 5.87 11.67 1.15
CA GLU A 16 4.97 12.67 0.58
C GLU A 16 3.75 12.01 -0.07
N ILE A 17 3.96 11.05 -0.96
CA ILE A 17 2.88 10.32 -1.62
C ILE A 17 1.98 9.63 -0.59
N HIS A 18 2.56 8.99 0.42
CA HIS A 18 1.78 8.32 1.46
C HIS A 18 0.91 9.32 2.20
N LYS A 19 1.48 10.44 2.68
CA LYS A 19 0.73 11.48 3.39
C LYS A 19 -0.37 12.09 2.52
N GLN A 20 -0.10 12.36 1.24
CA GLN A 20 -1.10 12.87 0.31
C GLN A 20 -2.25 11.88 0.08
N CYS A 21 -1.95 10.58 -0.11
CA CYS A 21 -2.99 9.56 -0.21
C CYS A 21 -3.89 9.56 1.03
N ILE A 22 -3.29 9.58 2.23
CA ILE A 22 -4.05 9.58 3.48
C ILE A 22 -4.92 10.84 3.59
N LEU A 23 -4.35 12.01 3.29
CA LEU A 23 -5.02 13.30 3.42
C LEU A 23 -6.14 13.51 2.38
N GLU A 24 -5.95 13.10 1.14
CA GLU A 24 -6.85 13.45 0.03
C GLU A 24 -7.84 12.34 -0.32
N THR A 25 -7.46 11.06 -0.14
CA THR A 25 -8.26 9.93 -0.64
C THR A 25 -8.77 9.03 0.46
N ASN A 26 -7.96 8.75 1.49
CA ASN A 26 -8.43 7.97 2.63
C ASN A 26 -9.35 8.80 3.53
N SER A 27 -9.08 10.10 3.71
CA SER A 27 -9.88 10.99 4.57
C SER A 27 -11.37 11.06 4.22
N LEU A 28 -11.75 10.71 2.99
CA LEU A 28 -13.14 10.61 2.55
C LEU A 28 -13.89 9.41 3.17
N TYR A 29 -13.17 8.48 3.80
CA TYR A 29 -13.68 7.20 4.31
C TYR A 29 -13.40 6.97 5.80
N TYR A 30 -12.64 7.86 6.44
CA TYR A 30 -12.20 7.72 7.83
C TYR A 30 -12.44 9.01 8.61
N GLU A 31 -12.71 8.86 9.91
CA GLU A 31 -12.91 9.97 10.82
C GLU A 31 -11.65 10.84 10.95
N THR A 32 -11.84 12.13 11.22
CA THR A 32 -10.76 13.12 11.23
C THR A 32 -9.68 12.83 12.28
N ASN A 33 -10.05 12.33 13.46
CA ASN A 33 -9.12 11.89 14.51
C ASN A 33 -8.24 10.72 14.04
N VAL A 34 -8.84 9.71 13.41
CA VAL A 34 -8.12 8.56 12.83
C VAL A 34 -7.11 9.03 11.79
N ILE A 35 -7.51 9.95 10.90
CA ILE A 35 -6.61 10.51 9.87
C ILE A 35 -5.45 11.30 10.49
N LYS A 36 -5.72 12.14 11.49
CA LYS A 36 -4.68 12.93 12.16
C LYS A 36 -3.62 12.04 12.81
N GLU A 37 -4.05 11.03 13.55
CA GLU A 37 -3.13 10.10 14.20
C GLU A 37 -2.41 9.22 13.18
N TRP A 38 -3.11 8.73 12.15
CA TRP A 38 -2.45 7.96 11.10
C TRP A 38 -1.35 8.77 10.43
N LEU A 39 -1.59 10.04 10.07
CA LEU A 39 -0.58 10.92 9.49
C LEU A 39 0.64 11.11 10.41
N SER A 40 0.47 11.14 11.73
CA SER A 40 1.60 11.27 12.67
C SER A 40 2.45 10.01 12.77
N THR A 41 1.92 8.84 12.39
CA THR A 41 2.70 7.59 12.30
C THR A 41 3.52 7.47 11.01
N ILE A 42 3.30 8.33 10.02
CA ILE A 42 4.02 8.30 8.74
C ILE A 42 5.28 9.17 8.86
N THR A 43 6.39 8.52 9.18
CA THR A 43 7.72 9.14 9.36
C THR A 43 8.79 8.40 8.53
N ILE A 44 9.91 9.07 8.26
CA ILE A 44 11.04 8.46 7.55
C ILE A 44 11.62 7.31 8.38
N GLU A 45 11.67 7.47 9.70
CA GLU A 45 12.14 6.45 10.64
C GLU A 45 11.30 5.19 10.54
N ASN A 46 9.97 5.31 10.57
CA ASN A 46 9.06 4.17 10.45
C ASN A 46 9.18 3.49 9.08
N ILE A 47 9.38 4.25 8.00
CA ILE A 47 9.64 3.68 6.68
C ILE A 47 10.97 2.91 6.68
N LYS A 48 12.05 3.50 7.21
CA LYS A 48 13.37 2.86 7.29
C LYS A 48 13.34 1.54 8.07
N GLU A 49 12.66 1.50 9.21
CA GLU A 49 12.49 0.27 9.99
C GLU A 49 11.77 -0.86 9.24
N GLN A 50 10.97 -0.52 8.24
CA GLN A 50 10.22 -1.47 7.42
C GLN A 50 10.96 -1.87 6.13
N LEU A 51 11.91 -1.08 5.64
CA LEU A 51 12.72 -1.40 4.44
C LEU A 51 13.48 -2.72 4.60
N ASP A 52 14.01 -2.98 5.80
CA ASP A 52 14.79 -4.20 6.07
C ASP A 52 13.93 -5.46 6.22
N LYS A 53 12.63 -5.29 6.47
CA LYS A 53 11.71 -6.39 6.84
C LYS A 53 10.77 -6.78 5.69
N SER A 54 10.73 -6.00 4.62
CA SER A 54 9.78 -6.17 3.53
C SER A 54 10.34 -5.67 2.20
N THR A 55 9.71 -6.03 1.10
CA THR A 55 10.11 -5.53 -0.22
C THR A 55 9.38 -4.23 -0.50
N TRP A 56 10.15 -3.21 -0.91
CA TRP A 56 9.64 -1.91 -1.34
C TRP A 56 10.00 -1.65 -2.79
N ILE A 57 9.02 -1.21 -3.58
CA ILE A 57 9.20 -0.84 -4.98
C ILE A 57 8.59 0.53 -5.26
N VAL A 58 9.12 1.21 -6.26
CA VAL A 58 8.64 2.49 -6.77
C VAL A 58 8.26 2.37 -8.23
N TYR A 59 7.21 3.09 -8.62
CA TYR A 59 6.80 3.29 -10.01
C TYR A 59 7.25 4.66 -10.47
N ILE A 60 8.14 4.67 -11.46
CA ILE A 60 8.81 5.87 -11.97
C ILE A 60 8.41 6.12 -13.41
N ARG A 61 8.06 7.37 -13.75
CA ARG A 61 8.08 7.89 -15.12
C ARG A 61 9.15 8.98 -15.20
N ASP A 62 8.75 10.23 -15.09
CA ASP A 62 9.67 11.37 -14.96
C ASP A 62 10.05 11.59 -13.48
N ASN A 63 9.11 11.31 -12.58
CA ASN A 63 9.27 11.27 -11.13
C ASN A 63 8.62 10.01 -10.54
N ILE A 64 8.79 9.77 -9.24
CA ILE A 64 8.08 8.70 -8.54
C ILE A 64 6.59 9.08 -8.48
N LEU A 65 5.73 8.22 -9.02
CA LEU A 65 4.27 8.43 -9.08
C LEU A 65 3.50 7.49 -8.15
N GLY A 66 4.18 6.48 -7.61
CA GLY A 66 3.59 5.53 -6.69
C GLY A 66 4.64 4.58 -6.15
N PHE A 67 4.27 3.85 -5.12
CA PHE A 67 5.12 2.85 -4.49
C PHE A 67 4.28 1.70 -3.95
N ALA A 68 4.93 0.61 -3.59
CA ALA A 68 4.29 -0.48 -2.89
C ALA A 68 5.25 -1.17 -1.93
N GLN A 69 4.65 -1.85 -0.97
CA GLN A 69 5.31 -2.63 0.05
C GLN A 69 4.62 -4.00 0.18
N TYR A 70 5.41 -5.07 0.15
CA TYR A 70 4.89 -6.44 0.24
C TYR A 70 5.93 -7.39 0.85
N SER A 71 5.47 -8.56 1.28
CA SER A 71 6.30 -9.64 1.83
C SER A 71 5.91 -10.97 1.19
N LEU A 72 6.86 -11.56 0.47
CA LEU A 72 6.71 -12.90 -0.12
C LEU A 72 6.55 -13.95 0.99
N LYS A 73 7.33 -13.81 2.08
CA LYS A 73 7.28 -14.68 3.26
C LYS A 73 5.90 -14.67 3.92
N ASP A 74 5.32 -13.48 4.10
CA ASP A 74 4.03 -13.32 4.78
C ASP A 74 2.83 -13.44 3.82
N LYS A 75 3.09 -13.77 2.54
CA LYS A 75 2.06 -13.88 1.49
C LYS A 75 1.17 -12.64 1.39
N SER A 76 1.72 -11.46 1.67
CA SER A 76 0.91 -10.25 1.90
C SER A 76 1.44 -9.03 1.15
N ILE A 77 0.50 -8.25 0.61
CA ILE A 77 0.73 -6.86 0.19
C ILE A 77 0.33 -5.98 1.37
N PHE A 78 1.24 -5.11 1.80
CA PHE A 78 0.98 -4.18 2.90
C PHE A 78 0.40 -2.87 2.39
N GLN A 79 0.86 -2.39 1.24
CA GLN A 79 0.31 -1.18 0.62
C GLN A 79 0.67 -1.09 -0.86
N ILE A 80 -0.23 -0.48 -1.62
CA ILE A 80 0.01 0.10 -2.95
C ILE A 80 -0.51 1.53 -2.87
N GLN A 81 0.37 2.50 -3.07
CA GLN A 81 0.03 3.92 -3.06
C GLN A 81 0.36 4.53 -4.41
N VAL A 82 -0.57 5.30 -4.95
CA VAL A 82 -0.37 6.08 -6.18
C VAL A 82 -0.73 7.51 -5.84
N HIS A 83 0.16 8.44 -6.17
CA HIS A 83 -0.05 9.87 -5.96
C HIS A 83 -1.46 10.27 -6.43
N PRO A 84 -2.25 11.01 -5.62
CA PRO A 84 -3.64 11.35 -5.95
C PRO A 84 -3.89 11.87 -7.37
N ASN A 85 -3.05 12.78 -7.88
CA ASN A 85 -3.11 13.34 -9.23
C ASN A 85 -2.92 12.31 -10.38
N TYR A 86 -2.48 11.10 -10.04
CA TYR A 86 -2.18 10.02 -10.98
C TYR A 86 -3.02 8.76 -10.74
N GLN A 87 -3.94 8.78 -9.78
CA GLN A 87 -4.91 7.70 -9.57
C GLN A 87 -5.88 7.59 -10.75
N GLY A 88 -6.50 6.43 -10.92
CA GLY A 88 -7.40 6.14 -12.05
C GLY A 88 -6.70 5.94 -13.41
N LYS A 89 -5.37 6.07 -13.47
CA LYS A 89 -4.56 5.93 -14.71
C LYS A 89 -3.84 4.58 -14.82
N SER A 90 -4.43 3.52 -14.28
CA SER A 90 -3.91 2.13 -14.28
C SER A 90 -2.55 1.88 -13.57
N ILE A 91 -1.87 2.90 -13.04
CA ILE A 91 -0.58 2.75 -12.34
C ILE A 91 -0.67 1.71 -11.21
N GLY A 92 -1.71 1.75 -10.38
CA GLY A 92 -1.90 0.76 -9.31
C GLY A 92 -2.02 -0.67 -9.83
N LYS A 93 -2.64 -0.87 -11.00
CA LYS A 93 -2.75 -2.19 -11.64
C LYS A 93 -1.40 -2.66 -12.19
N GLU A 94 -0.59 -1.76 -12.74
CA GLU A 94 0.78 -2.08 -13.19
C GLU A 94 1.68 -2.47 -12.02
N ILE A 95 1.62 -1.73 -10.91
CA ILE A 95 2.34 -2.06 -9.67
C ILE A 95 1.88 -3.41 -9.14
N TYR A 96 0.56 -3.64 -9.06
CA TYR A 96 0.02 -4.91 -8.61
C TYR A 96 0.48 -6.09 -9.48
N LYS A 97 0.45 -5.95 -10.81
CA LYS A 97 0.90 -7.02 -11.72
C LYS A 97 2.35 -7.40 -11.47
N TYR A 98 3.23 -6.42 -11.27
CA TYR A 98 4.63 -6.67 -10.90
C TYR A 98 4.72 -7.51 -9.61
N ILE A 99 3.94 -7.15 -8.59
CA ILE A 99 3.93 -7.87 -7.30
C ILE A 99 3.36 -9.29 -7.47
N GLU A 100 2.27 -9.45 -8.22
CA GLU A 100 1.67 -10.76 -8.50
C GLU A 100 2.65 -11.68 -9.23
N ASP A 101 3.40 -11.17 -10.21
CA ASP A 101 4.43 -11.92 -10.91
C ASP A 101 5.53 -12.41 -9.96
N ASP A 102 5.90 -11.62 -8.95
CA ASP A 102 6.87 -12.06 -7.92
C ASP A 102 6.30 -13.17 -7.02
N PHE A 103 5.03 -13.06 -6.58
CA PHE A 103 4.38 -14.14 -5.83
C PHE A 103 4.25 -15.44 -6.64
N ARG A 104 3.97 -15.34 -7.94
CA ARG A 104 3.87 -16.50 -8.84
C ARG A 104 5.21 -17.21 -9.00
N LYS A 105 6.33 -16.48 -9.09
CA LYS A 105 7.67 -17.08 -9.15
C LYS A 105 8.01 -17.89 -7.90
N GLU A 106 7.48 -17.49 -6.74
CA GLU A 106 7.63 -18.21 -5.47
C GLU A 106 6.61 -19.35 -5.29
N ASN A 107 5.79 -19.68 -6.30
CA ASN A 107 4.72 -20.68 -6.21
C ASN A 107 3.77 -20.44 -5.02
N THR A 108 3.49 -19.17 -4.73
CA THR A 108 2.57 -18.81 -3.65
C THR A 108 1.12 -19.09 -4.08
N GLU A 109 0.33 -19.77 -3.23
CA GLU A 109 -1.06 -20.15 -3.53
C GLU A 109 -2.06 -18.98 -3.47
N TYR A 110 -1.75 -17.96 -2.68
CA TYR A 110 -2.63 -16.80 -2.50
C TYR A 110 -1.88 -15.56 -2.03
N ILE A 111 -2.45 -14.39 -2.33
CA ILE A 111 -2.01 -13.10 -1.83
C ILE A 111 -3.06 -12.56 -0.86
N SER A 112 -2.64 -12.11 0.31
CA SER A 112 -3.47 -11.44 1.30
C SER A 112 -3.21 -9.93 1.33
N ILE A 113 -4.20 -9.15 1.74
CA ILE A 113 -4.05 -7.72 2.04
C ILE A 113 -5.06 -7.29 3.10
N TYR A 114 -4.64 -6.36 3.97
CA TYR A 114 -5.57 -5.54 4.72
C TYR A 114 -5.85 -4.28 3.90
N SER A 115 -6.99 -4.26 3.21
CA SER A 115 -7.40 -3.14 2.38
C SER A 115 -8.00 -2.04 3.24
N THR A 116 -7.59 -0.80 2.98
CA THR A 116 -8.33 0.39 3.43
C THR A 116 -9.67 0.47 2.71
N LEU A 117 -10.65 1.18 3.30
CA LEU A 117 -12.02 1.21 2.80
C LEU A 117 -12.12 1.78 1.38
N ASN A 118 -11.35 2.83 1.09
CA ASN A 118 -11.29 3.45 -0.25
C ASN A 118 -10.72 2.52 -1.33
N ALA A 119 -9.86 1.57 -0.97
CA ALA A 119 -9.17 0.69 -1.91
C ALA A 119 -9.91 -0.64 -2.16
N ILE A 120 -11.01 -0.94 -1.45
CA ILE A 120 -11.78 -2.17 -1.65
C ILE A 120 -12.21 -2.37 -3.11
N PRO A 121 -12.78 -1.36 -3.82
CA PRO A 121 -13.18 -1.54 -5.22
C PRO A 121 -11.98 -1.86 -6.13
N PHE A 122 -10.81 -1.28 -5.84
CA PHE A 122 -9.58 -1.58 -6.57
C PHE A 122 -9.18 -3.04 -6.41
N TYR A 123 -9.09 -3.56 -5.19
CA TYR A 123 -8.71 -4.96 -4.97
C TYR A 123 -9.77 -5.95 -5.46
N LYS A 124 -11.07 -5.63 -5.34
CA LYS A 124 -12.14 -6.44 -5.97
C LYS A 124 -11.94 -6.54 -7.48
N SER A 125 -11.58 -5.44 -8.14
CA SER A 125 -11.33 -5.43 -9.59
C SER A 125 -10.12 -6.27 -10.01
N LEU A 126 -9.23 -6.59 -9.07
CA LEU A 126 -8.06 -7.46 -9.26
C LEU A 126 -8.34 -8.93 -8.92
N GLY A 127 -9.56 -9.25 -8.49
CA GLY A 127 -9.98 -10.60 -8.11
C GLY A 127 -9.77 -10.94 -6.63
N PHE A 128 -9.50 -9.96 -5.76
CA PHE A 128 -9.49 -10.20 -4.32
C PHE A 128 -10.93 -10.30 -3.78
N GLU A 129 -11.12 -11.26 -2.89
CA GLU A 129 -12.38 -11.52 -2.21
C GLU A 129 -12.31 -11.06 -0.75
N TYR A 130 -13.47 -10.66 -0.22
CA TYR A 130 -13.61 -10.27 1.18
C TYR A 130 -13.45 -11.50 2.10
N ILE A 131 -12.69 -11.36 3.19
CA ILE A 131 -12.57 -12.38 4.23
C ILE A 131 -13.23 -11.92 5.53
N LYS A 132 -12.78 -10.80 6.11
CA LYS A 132 -13.33 -10.24 7.36
C LYS A 132 -12.94 -8.77 7.58
N ASP A 133 -13.69 -8.06 8.41
CA ASP A 133 -13.26 -6.80 8.98
C ASP A 133 -12.06 -6.99 9.93
N ILE A 134 -11.13 -6.04 9.90
CA ILE A 134 -9.96 -5.93 10.78
C ILE A 134 -9.90 -4.50 11.32
N TYR A 135 -9.39 -4.35 12.53
CA TYR A 135 -9.11 -3.04 13.14
C TYR A 135 -7.62 -2.98 13.47
N PHE A 136 -6.87 -2.22 12.69
CA PHE A 136 -5.45 -2.00 12.94
C PHE A 136 -5.30 -0.95 14.05
N PRO A 137 -4.65 -1.28 15.17
CA PRO A 137 -4.52 -0.35 16.29
C PRO A 137 -3.54 0.79 15.94
N LEU A 138 -3.94 2.01 16.28
CA LEU A 138 -3.03 3.13 16.51
C LEU A 138 -2.85 3.29 18.04
N GLU A 139 -2.19 4.35 18.49
CA GLU A 139 -1.97 4.62 19.92
C GLU A 139 -3.30 4.92 20.63
N ASN A 140 -4.15 5.76 20.05
CA ASN A 140 -5.43 6.19 20.61
C ASN A 140 -6.63 5.75 19.75
N GLU A 141 -6.43 5.64 18.44
CA GLU A 141 -7.47 5.28 17.47
C GLU A 141 -7.29 3.87 16.89
N LYS A 142 -8.19 3.48 15.99
CA LYS A 142 -8.07 2.24 15.20
C LYS A 142 -8.50 2.48 13.76
N ILE A 143 -7.72 1.97 12.82
CA ILE A 143 -8.04 2.03 11.40
C ILE A 143 -8.87 0.79 11.05
N ARG A 144 -10.12 1.00 10.64
CA ARG A 144 -10.93 -0.08 10.08
C ARG A 144 -10.40 -0.47 8.69
N MET A 145 -10.14 -1.74 8.49
CA MET A 145 -9.66 -2.33 7.23
C MET A 145 -10.42 -3.62 6.96
N ILE A 146 -10.29 -4.13 5.74
CA ILE A 146 -10.86 -5.40 5.33
C ILE A 146 -9.72 -6.35 4.97
N GLU A 147 -9.65 -7.53 5.60
CA GLU A 147 -8.84 -8.61 5.07
C GLU A 147 -9.46 -9.08 3.77
N MET A 148 -8.67 -9.04 2.70
CA MET A 148 -9.03 -9.55 1.39
C MET A 148 -7.97 -10.52 0.89
N ARG A 149 -8.37 -11.52 0.11
CA ARG A 149 -7.48 -12.55 -0.42
C ARG A 149 -7.76 -12.84 -1.89
N LYS A 150 -6.70 -13.09 -2.66
CA LYS A 150 -6.78 -13.61 -4.03
C LYS A 150 -5.97 -14.89 -4.14
N TYR A 151 -6.58 -15.96 -4.63
CA TYR A 151 -5.86 -17.18 -5.01
C TYR A 151 -5.21 -16.99 -6.38
N ILE A 152 -3.93 -17.37 -6.50
CA ILE A 152 -3.12 -17.12 -7.70
C ILE A 152 -2.48 -18.39 -8.23
#